data_AF-A0A3D5CI92-F1
#
_entry.id   AF-A0A3D5CI92-F1
#
_cell.length_a   1.000
_cell.length_b   1.000
_cell.length_c   1.000
_cell.angle_alpha   90.00
_cell.angle_beta   90.00
_cell.angle_gamma   90.00
#
_symmetry.space_group_name_H-M   'P 1'
#
loop_
_entity.id
_entity.type
_entity.pdbx_description
1 polymer ?
#
loop_
_entity_poly.entity_id
_entity_poly.type
_entity_poly.pdbx_seq_one_letter_code
_entity_poly.pdbx_strand_id
1 'polypeptide(L)' 'YVALIGVVRDYRGRRLAPAVITALLTAARDAGLEKVNLDVDTESPTGANSLYGRLGFEATDREVAMVARF' A
#
# COMPACT_ATOMS: atom_id res chain seq x y z
N TYR A 1 5.85 -4.24 -7.88
CA TYR A 1 6.12 -3.55 -6.61
C TYR A 1 5.54 -2.16 -6.69
N VAL A 2 4.84 -1.68 -5.67
CA VAL A 2 4.30 -0.31 -5.59
C VAL A 2 5.24 0.53 -4.73
N ALA A 3 6.01 1.41 -5.36
CA ALA A 3 7.01 2.22 -4.65
C ALA A 3 6.39 3.37 -3.84
N LEU A 4 5.30 3.96 -4.33
CA LEU A 4 4.61 5.05 -3.64
C LEU A 4 3.15 5.09 -4.07
N ILE A 5 2.27 5.29 -3.10
CA ILE A 5 0.88 5.65 -3.33
C ILE A 5 0.46 6.67 -2.29
N GLY A 6 -0.27 7.69 -2.74
CA GLY A 6 -0.78 8.73 -1.88
C GLY A 6 -1.96 9.44 -2.50
N VAL A 7 -2.85 9.92 -1.64
CA VAL A 7 -3.92 10.83 -2.03
C VAL A 7 -3.59 12.21 -1.45
N VAL A 8 -3.54 13.20 -2.33
CA VAL A 8 -3.36 14.62 -1.96
C VAL A 8 -4.42 15.03 -0.94
N ARG A 9 -4.04 15.93 -0.02
CA ARG A 9 -4.82 16.24 1.19
C ARG A 9 -6.30 16.57 0.90
N ASP A 10 -6.55 17.40 -0.10
CA ASP A 10 -7.89 17.91 -0.45
C ASP A 10 -8.85 16.82 -0.99
N TYR A 11 -8.30 15.66 -1.34
CA TYR A 11 -9.03 14.54 -1.93
C TYR A 11 -9.06 13.30 -1.04
N ARG A 12 -8.51 13.37 0.19
CA ARG A 12 -8.60 12.26 1.17
C ARG A 12 -10.05 12.02 1.61
N GLY A 13 -10.31 10.83 2.14
CA GLY A 13 -11.66 10.42 2.57
C GLY A 13 -12.62 10.05 1.42
N ARG A 14 -12.20 10.24 0.16
CA ARG A 14 -13.00 9.96 -1.05
C ARG A 14 -12.79 8.57 -1.65
N ARG A 15 -12.18 7.65 -0.89
CA ARG A 15 -11.88 6.26 -1.32
C ARG A 15 -11.02 6.14 -2.60
N LEU A 16 -10.25 7.17 -2.96
CA LEU A 16 -9.40 7.16 -4.16
C LEU A 16 -8.27 6.13 -4.09
N ALA A 17 -7.58 6.00 -2.95
CA ALA A 17 -6.53 4.99 -2.78
C ALA A 17 -7.05 3.57 -3.04
N PRO A 18 -8.12 3.09 -2.36
CA PRO A 18 -8.68 1.77 -2.68
C PRO A 18 -9.10 1.62 -4.14
N ALA A 19 -9.72 2.65 -4.76
CA ALA A 19 -10.12 2.58 -6.16
C ALA A 19 -8.92 2.40 -7.11
N VAL A 20 -7.85 3.16 -6.91
CA VAL A 20 -6.62 3.06 -7.71
C VAL A 20 -5.92 1.72 -7.49
N ILE A 21 -5.85 1.23 -6.25
CA ILE A 21 -5.22 -0.06 -5.95
C ILE A 21 -6.02 -1.20 -6.56
N THR A 22 -7.36 -1.19 -6.48
CA THR A 22 -8.18 -2.22 -7.11
C THR A 22 -7.96 -2.24 -8.62
N ALA A 23 -7.94 -1.07 -9.28
CA ALA A 23 -7.65 -0.98 -10.70
C ALA A 23 -6.25 -1.52 -11.04
N LEU A 24 -5.24 -1.21 -10.22
CA LEU A 24 -3.90 -1.76 -10.35
C LEU A 24 -3.88 -3.29 -10.22
N LEU A 25 -4.55 -3.86 -9.22
CA LEU A 25 -4.61 -5.30 -9.00
C LEU A 25 -5.30 -6.02 -10.16
N THR A 26 -6.38 -5.44 -10.71
CA THR A 26 -7.01 -5.96 -11.92
C THR A 26 -6.06 -5.93 -13.11
N ALA A 27 -5.42 -4.80 -13.38
CA ALA A 27 -4.47 -4.67 -14.49
C ALA A 27 -3.27 -5.62 -14.35
N ALA A 28 -2.78 -5.83 -13.12
CA ALA A 28 -1.71 -6.77 -12.84
C ALA A 28 -2.12 -8.22 -13.16
N ARG A 29 -3.34 -8.62 -12.78
CA ARG A 29 -3.90 -9.93 -13.11
C ARG A 29 -4.04 -10.12 -14.61
N ASP A 30 -4.58 -9.12 -15.31
CA ASP A 30 -4.76 -9.16 -16.78
C ASP A 30 -3.41 -9.24 -17.51
N ALA A 31 -2.35 -8.68 -16.93
CA ALA A 31 -0.98 -8.79 -17.42
C ALA A 31 -0.29 -10.12 -17.04
N GLY A 32 -0.98 -11.04 -16.35
CA GLY A 32 -0.42 -12.33 -15.93
C GLY A 32 0.55 -12.24 -14.74
N LEU A 33 0.54 -11.14 -13.99
CA LEU A 33 1.36 -11.02 -12.79
C LEU A 33 0.73 -11.79 -11.63
N GLU A 34 1.53 -12.63 -10.98
CA GLU A 34 1.09 -13.47 -9.87
C GLU A 34 0.94 -12.68 -8.56
N LYS A 35 1.71 -11.60 -8.39
CA LYS A 35 1.77 -10.85 -7.12
C LYS A 35 2.05 -9.36 -7.29
N VAL A 36 1.53 -8.59 -6.34
CA VAL A 36 1.83 -7.17 -6.15
C VAL A 36 2.26 -7.00 -4.70
N ASN A 37 3.41 -6.37 -4.49
CA ASN A 37 3.98 -6.12 -3.16
C ASN A 37 4.15 -4.62 -2.92
N LEU A 38 4.08 -4.21 -1.66
CA LEU A 38 4.31 -2.85 -1.17
C LEU A 38 4.81 -2.91 0.27
N ASP A 39 5.54 -1.88 0.68
CA ASP A 39 5.96 -1.70 2.07
C ASP A 39 5.19 -0.55 2.70
N VAL A 40 4.91 -0.67 3.99
CA VAL A 40 4.18 0.33 4.75
C VAL A 40 4.73 0.42 6.16
N ASP A 41 4.82 1.64 6.69
CA ASP A 41 5.19 1.84 8.08
C ASP A 41 4.23 1.10 9.01
N THR A 42 4.78 0.33 9.95
CA THR A 42 3.99 -0.46 10.91
C THR A 42 3.03 0.43 11.71
N GLU A 43 3.48 1.65 12.05
CA GLU A 43 2.73 2.64 12.82
C GLU A 43 1.94 3.64 11.95
N SER A 44 1.75 3.37 10.65
CA SER A 44 1.12 4.33 9.73
C SER A 44 -0.19 4.91 10.29
N PRO A 45 -0.24 6.22 10.63
CA PRO A 45 -1.39 6.83 11.29
C PRO A 45 -2.61 6.97 10.36
N THR A 46 -2.44 6.60 9.08
CA THR A 46 -3.47 6.68 8.05
C THR A 46 -4.36 5.43 8.00
N GLY A 47 -4.07 4.41 8.83
CA GLY A 47 -4.78 3.13 8.80
C GLY A 47 -4.43 2.28 7.58
N ALA A 48 -3.25 2.49 6.99
CA ALA A 48 -2.81 1.84 5.76
C ALA A 48 -2.80 0.30 5.88
N ASN A 49 -2.37 -0.26 7.00
CA ASN A 49 -2.42 -1.70 7.26
C ASN A 49 -3.83 -2.27 7.10
N SER A 50 -4.84 -1.59 7.67
CA SER A 50 -6.24 -2.00 7.54
C SER A 50 -6.76 -1.84 6.11
N LEU A 51 -6.36 -0.77 5.42
CA LEU A 51 -6.72 -0.55 4.02
C LEU A 51 -6.20 -1.68 3.12
N TYR A 52 -4.90 -1.98 3.20
CA TYR A 52 -4.29 -3.02 2.36
C TYR A 52 -4.82 -4.41 2.70
N GLY A 53 -5.01 -4.73 3.99
CA GLY A 53 -5.63 -5.99 4.40
C GLY A 53 -7.03 -6.20 3.81
N ARG A 54 -7.86 -5.15 3.76
CA ARG A 54 -9.19 -5.20 3.11
C ARG A 54 -9.13 -5.40 1.60
N LEU A 55 -8.00 -5.11 0.97
CA LEU A 55 -7.76 -5.28 -0.47
C LEU A 55 -7.09 -6.64 -0.79
N GLY A 56 -6.89 -7.49 0.22
CA GLY A 56 -6.32 -8.83 0.06
C GLY A 56 -4.81 -8.89 0.14
N PHE A 57 -4.14 -7.82 0.60
CA PHE A 57 -2.72 -7.90 0.95
C PHE A 57 -2.54 -8.59 2.30
N GLU A 58 -1.50 -9.40 2.39
CA GLU A 58 -1.08 -10.06 3.63
C GLU A 58 0.32 -9.56 3.99
N ALA A 59 0.57 -9.34 5.29
CA ALA A 59 1.90 -8.94 5.76
C ALA A 59 2.84 -10.17 5.73
N THR A 60 3.88 -10.11 4.91
CA THR A 60 4.86 -11.20 4.74
C THR A 60 6.16 -10.95 5.49
N ASP A 61 6.60 -9.70 5.53
CA ASP A 61 7.91 -9.30 6.03
C ASP A 61 7.77 -8.11 6.99
N ARG A 62 8.76 -7.95 7.87
CA ARG A 62 8.88 -6.79 8.76
C ARG A 62 10.33 -6.33 8.80
N GLU A 63 10.53 -5.06 8.49
CA GLU A 63 11.84 -4.42 8.50
C GLU A 63 11.92 -3.34 9.58
N VAL A 64 13.13 -3.05 10.06
CA VAL A 64 13.41 -1.99 11.03
C VAL A 64 14.52 -1.10 10.47
N ALA A 65 14.19 0.16 10.19
CA ALA A 65 15.17 1.15 9.79
C ALA A 65 15.89 1.72 11.04
N MET A 66 17.22 1.55 11.10
CA MET A 66 18.05 2.13 12.16
C MET A 66 18.78 3.37 11.64
N VAL A 67 18.74 4.45 12.41
CA VAL A 67 19.47 5.69 12.10
C VAL A 67 20.46 5.98 13.21
N ALA A 68 21.75 5.99 12.90
CA ALA A 68 22.78 6.46 13.83
C ALA A 68 22.71 7.99 13.93
N ARG A 69 22.64 8.53 15.16
CA ARG A 69 22.84 9.95 15.43
C ARG A 69 24.28 10.12 15.94
N PHE A 70 25.06 10.92 15.22
CA PHE A 70 26.39 11.36 15.63
C PHE A 70 26.30 12.74 16.29
#